data_AF-A0A537P6N6-F1
#
_entry.id   AF-A0A537P6N6-F1
#
_cell.length_a   1.000
_cell.length_b   1.000
_cell.length_c   1.000
_cell.angle_alpha   90.00
_cell.angle_beta   90.00
_cell.angle_gamma   90.00
#
_symmetry.space_group_name_H-M   'P 1'
#
loop_
_entity.id
_entity.type
_entity.pdbx_description
1 polymer ?
#
loop_
_entity_poly.entity_id
_entity_poly.type
_entity_poly.pdbx_seq_one_letter_code
_entity_poly.pdbx_strand_id
1 'polypeptide(L)'
;MWIDRRLPSLRRHPAYGFMAAAAFVLIAAAIKLVLPGLPPFLTLFPAVLLSAFVGGRKPGLAALLVCTGLAVYFLMTSGREDSSRIWAITAVTGFIIVCGAILFIVDLLDQSIQRLERERQALQLERRRLELAFKAADMGSWEFRPDGQLSWDDNFYRLIGLDPAKDTPSAERFLSMVHPEDRARLSAVMNTAYIGRTDA
;
A
#
# COMPACT_ATOMS: atom_id res chain seq x y z
N MET A 1 9.61 11.02 -2.41
CA MET A 1 9.76 9.60 -2.00
C MET A 1 9.77 9.37 -0.47
N TRP A 2 9.38 10.34 0.40
CA TRP A 2 9.58 10.20 1.86
C TRP A 2 8.29 9.98 2.69
N ILE A 3 7.12 10.38 2.16
CA ILE A 3 5.83 10.33 2.87
C ILE A 3 5.31 8.88 3.01
N ASP A 4 5.50 8.08 1.95
CA ASP A 4 4.88 6.77 1.74
C ASP A 4 5.27 5.71 2.79
N ARG A 5 6.45 5.85 3.43
CA ARG A 5 6.96 4.88 4.42
C ARG A 5 6.44 5.06 5.85
N ARG A 6 5.77 6.17 6.20
CA ARG A 6 5.36 6.47 7.60
C ARG A 6 3.87 6.28 7.88
N LEU A 7 3.02 6.23 6.88
CA LEU A 7 1.57 6.03 7.06
C LEU A 7 1.17 4.64 7.62
N PRO A 8 1.78 3.50 7.23
CA PRO A 8 1.31 2.19 7.71
C PRO A 8 1.76 1.82 9.14
N SER A 9 2.71 2.55 9.75
CA SER A 9 3.22 2.19 11.08
C SER A 9 2.32 2.64 12.24
N LEU A 10 1.63 3.79 12.12
CA LEU A 10 0.68 4.26 13.15
C LEU A 10 -0.53 3.33 13.32
N ARG A 11 -0.93 2.61 12.25
CA ARG A 11 -2.07 1.67 12.26
C ARG A 11 -1.83 0.36 13.01
N ARG A 12 -0.60 0.08 13.49
CA ARG A 12 -0.24 -1.24 14.04
C ARG A 12 -0.75 -1.57 15.44
N HIS A 13 -1.24 -0.59 16.22
CA HIS A 13 -1.80 -0.86 17.55
C HIS A 13 -3.18 -0.19 17.73
N PRO A 14 -4.27 -0.97 17.96
CA PRO A 14 -5.62 -0.41 18.10
C PRO A 14 -5.76 0.52 19.32
N ALA A 15 -4.89 0.38 20.32
CA ALA A 15 -4.84 1.26 21.50
C ALA A 15 -4.63 2.73 21.12
N TYR A 16 -3.78 3.05 20.13
CA TYR A 16 -3.60 4.43 19.67
C TYR A 16 -4.86 4.97 18.98
N GLY A 17 -5.64 4.12 18.30
CA GLY A 17 -6.94 4.48 17.75
C GLY A 17 -7.96 4.91 18.82
N PHE A 18 -7.99 4.19 19.96
CA PHE A 18 -8.83 4.57 21.11
C PHE A 18 -8.32 5.82 21.83
N MET A 19 -7.01 5.96 22.06
CA MET A 19 -6.43 7.16 22.69
C MET A 19 -6.63 8.41 21.83
N ALA A 20 -6.43 8.30 20.50
CA ALA A 20 -6.70 9.39 19.57
C ALA A 20 -8.20 9.75 19.55
N ALA A 21 -9.10 8.76 19.54
CA ALA A 21 -10.54 9.00 19.62
C ALA A 21 -10.92 9.79 20.88
N ALA A 22 -10.43 9.36 22.05
CA ALA A 22 -10.67 10.04 23.32
C ALA A 22 -10.13 11.48 23.31
N ALA A 23 -8.90 11.68 22.82
CA ALA A 23 -8.30 13.01 22.71
C ALA A 23 -9.09 13.93 21.77
N PHE A 24 -9.48 13.47 20.58
CA PHE A 24 -10.27 14.27 19.64
C PHE A 24 -11.70 14.53 20.12
N VAL A 25 -12.33 13.61 20.86
CA VAL A 25 -13.63 13.85 21.52
C VAL A 25 -13.51 14.93 22.61
N LEU A 26 -12.46 14.89 23.44
CA LEU A 26 -12.20 15.92 24.45
C LEU A 26 -11.94 17.30 23.81
N ILE A 27 -11.16 17.35 22.72
CA ILE A 27 -10.91 18.58 21.95
C ILE A 27 -12.22 19.11 21.33
N ALA A 28 -13.04 18.24 20.73
CA ALA A 28 -14.32 18.62 20.15
C ALA A 28 -15.32 19.17 21.18
N ALA A 29 -15.33 18.59 22.40
CA ALA A 29 -16.11 19.09 23.52
C ALA A 29 -15.61 20.46 24.03
N ALA A 30 -14.30 20.63 24.19
CA ALA A 30 -13.69 21.90 24.58
C ALA A 30 -13.97 23.02 23.54
N ILE A 31 -13.92 22.72 22.24
CA ILE A 31 -14.25 23.68 21.19
C ILE A 31 -15.71 24.14 21.28
N LYS A 32 -16.67 23.23 21.51
CA LYS A 32 -18.10 23.60 21.63
C LYS A 32 -18.43 24.29 22.98
N LEU A 33 -17.55 24.18 23.99
CA LEU A 33 -17.61 25.00 25.23
C LEU A 33 -17.19 26.46 24.97
N VAL A 34 -16.16 26.67 24.13
CA VAL A 34 -15.64 28.01 23.78
C VAL A 34 -16.50 28.69 22.70
N LEU A 35 -17.09 27.92 21.78
CA LEU A 35 -17.87 28.42 20.64
C LEU A 35 -19.28 27.79 20.62
N PRO A 36 -20.20 28.22 21.51
CA PRO A 36 -21.54 27.63 21.65
C PRO A 36 -22.44 27.81 20.40
N GLY A 37 -22.11 28.74 19.51
CA GLY A 37 -22.83 28.96 18.25
C GLY A 37 -22.51 27.97 17.13
N LEU A 38 -21.44 27.16 17.23
CA LEU A 38 -21.09 26.18 16.20
C LEU A 38 -21.98 24.93 16.30
N PRO A 39 -22.60 24.46 15.20
CA PRO A 39 -23.46 23.30 15.23
C PRO A 39 -22.67 22.06 15.66
N PRO A 40 -22.97 21.50 16.84
CA PRO A 40 -22.02 19.85 17.52
C PRO A 40 -22.20 18.65 16.59
N PHE A 41 -21.84 18.85 15.33
CA PHE A 41 -21.68 17.87 14.24
C PHE A 41 -20.38 18.16 13.49
N LEU A 42 -20.16 19.44 13.16
CA LEU A 42 -18.94 19.95 12.47
C LEU A 42 -17.66 19.64 13.26
N THR A 43 -17.75 19.61 14.60
CA THR A 43 -16.63 19.24 15.50
C THR A 43 -16.46 17.73 15.69
N LEU A 44 -17.52 16.93 15.48
CA LEU A 44 -17.48 15.47 15.67
C LEU A 44 -17.02 14.71 14.42
N PHE A 45 -17.30 15.25 13.22
CA PHE A 45 -16.90 14.65 11.95
C PHE A 45 -15.39 14.37 11.83
N PRO A 46 -14.49 15.34 12.12
CA PRO A 46 -13.04 15.10 12.07
C PRO A 46 -12.58 14.07 13.10
N ALA A 47 -13.20 14.05 14.29
CA ALA A 47 -12.86 13.11 15.37
C ALA A 47 -13.16 11.65 14.99
N VAL A 48 -14.34 11.38 14.40
CA VAL A 48 -14.70 10.04 13.91
C VAL A 48 -13.78 9.63 12.75
N LEU A 49 -13.53 10.52 11.79
CA LEU A 49 -12.71 10.23 10.61
C LEU A 49 -11.26 9.90 11.01
N LEU A 50 -10.65 10.70 11.89
CA LEU A 50 -9.29 10.45 12.38
C LEU A 50 -9.19 9.19 13.26
N SER A 51 -10.19 8.91 14.09
CA SER A 51 -10.25 7.64 14.85
C SER A 51 -10.31 6.41 13.94
N ALA A 52 -11.20 6.44 12.94
CA ALA A 52 -11.33 5.38 11.95
C ALA A 52 -10.04 5.19 11.14
N PHE A 53 -9.41 6.28 10.69
CA PHE A 53 -8.18 6.25 9.93
C PHE A 53 -7.02 5.64 10.73
N VAL A 54 -6.83 6.04 11.99
CA VAL A 54 -5.73 5.55 12.84
C VAL A 54 -5.96 4.11 13.34
N GLY A 55 -7.20 3.71 13.63
CA GLY A 55 -7.48 2.47 14.36
C GLY A 55 -8.28 1.37 13.61
N GLY A 56 -8.83 1.63 12.43
CA GLY A 56 -9.65 0.67 11.67
C GLY A 56 -11.03 0.39 12.29
N ARG A 57 -11.73 -0.66 11.81
CA ARG A 57 -13.16 -0.95 12.12
C ARG A 57 -13.53 -0.85 13.60
N LYS A 58 -12.76 -1.48 14.49
CA LYS A 58 -13.15 -1.67 15.91
C LYS A 58 -13.24 -0.34 16.68
N PRO A 59 -12.17 0.47 16.79
CA PRO A 59 -12.27 1.80 17.41
C PRO A 59 -13.11 2.78 16.58
N GLY A 60 -13.17 2.65 15.25
CA GLY A 60 -14.04 3.47 14.42
C GLY A 60 -15.54 3.32 14.75
N LEU A 61 -15.99 2.08 14.98
CA LEU A 61 -17.36 1.81 15.46
C LEU A 61 -17.60 2.32 16.89
N ALA A 62 -16.61 2.19 17.78
CA ALA A 62 -16.71 2.74 19.14
C ALA A 62 -16.80 4.28 19.14
N ALA A 63 -15.99 4.95 18.31
CA ALA A 63 -16.04 6.39 18.10
C ALA A 63 -17.38 6.83 17.49
N LEU A 64 -17.94 6.07 16.54
CA LEU A 64 -19.28 6.34 16.02
C LEU A 64 -20.36 6.27 17.11
N LEU A 65 -20.34 5.25 17.98
CA LEU A 65 -21.30 5.16 19.10
C LEU A 65 -21.14 6.34 20.08
N VAL A 66 -19.91 6.66 20.49
CA VAL A 66 -19.62 7.77 21.41
C VAL A 66 -20.02 9.12 20.82
N CYS A 67 -19.65 9.39 19.57
CA CYS A 67 -20.01 10.63 18.88
C CYS A 67 -21.51 10.73 18.60
N THR A 68 -22.21 9.62 18.34
CA THR A 68 -23.67 9.62 18.18
C THR A 68 -24.37 9.95 19.51
N GLY A 69 -23.95 9.34 20.62
CA GLY A 69 -24.46 9.65 21.95
C GLY A 69 -24.21 11.12 22.35
N LEU A 70 -23.00 11.63 22.09
CA LEU A 70 -22.67 13.04 22.26
C LEU A 70 -23.53 13.96 21.38
N ALA A 71 -23.69 13.65 20.09
CA ALA A 71 -24.52 14.44 19.18
C ALA A 71 -25.98 14.54 19.66
N VAL A 72 -26.56 13.43 20.14
CA VAL A 72 -27.91 13.38 20.70
C VAL A 72 -28.01 14.21 21.98
N TYR A 73 -27.12 14.00 22.96
CA TYR A 73 -27.10 14.77 24.20
C TYR A 73 -26.99 16.28 23.94
N PHE A 74 -26.07 16.67 23.06
CA PHE A 74 -25.86 18.06 22.71
C PHE A 74 -27.00 18.67 21.88
N LEU A 75 -27.72 17.89 21.06
CA LEU A 75 -28.97 18.33 20.41
C LEU A 75 -30.08 18.56 21.44
N MET A 76 -30.13 17.74 22.50
CA MET A 76 -31.17 17.82 23.53
C MET A 76 -30.94 18.97 24.52
N THR A 77 -29.69 19.37 24.76
CA THR A 77 -29.33 20.51 25.61
C THR A 77 -29.28 21.84 24.83
N SER A 78 -29.09 21.80 23.51
CA SER A 78 -29.07 23.01 22.65
C SER A 78 -30.50 23.45 22.30
N GLY A 79 -31.17 24.04 23.28
CA GLY A 79 -32.53 24.58 23.16
C GLY A 79 -32.64 25.79 22.22
N ARG A 80 -32.53 25.56 20.91
CA ARG A 80 -32.88 26.54 19.88
C ARG A 80 -34.37 26.39 19.55
N GLU A 81 -35.16 27.40 19.88
CA GLU A 81 -36.61 27.30 20.14
C GLU A 81 -37.54 26.97 18.94
N ASP A 82 -37.03 26.71 17.73
CA ASP A 82 -37.88 26.62 16.53
C ASP A 82 -37.87 25.26 15.80
N SER A 83 -39.07 24.68 15.76
CA SER A 83 -39.59 23.63 14.88
C SER A 83 -38.94 22.23 14.79
N SER A 84 -39.62 21.30 15.49
CA SER A 84 -39.71 19.85 15.22
C SER A 84 -38.60 18.91 15.72
N ARG A 85 -39.04 17.80 16.34
CA ARG A 85 -38.21 16.59 16.60
C ARG A 85 -37.67 15.97 15.30
N ILE A 86 -38.32 16.24 14.17
CA ILE A 86 -37.97 15.69 12.85
C ILE A 86 -36.58 16.18 12.43
N TRP A 87 -36.27 17.47 12.62
CA TRP A 87 -34.93 18.02 12.29
C TRP A 87 -33.80 17.31 13.05
N ALA A 88 -33.99 17.02 14.34
CA ALA A 88 -33.01 16.30 15.14
C ALA A 88 -32.80 14.85 14.63
N ILE A 89 -33.89 14.15 14.30
CA ILE A 89 -33.83 12.79 13.74
C ILE A 89 -33.11 12.78 12.39
N THR A 90 -33.48 13.68 11.47
CA THR A 90 -32.85 13.78 10.14
C THR A 90 -31.35 14.06 10.23
N ALA A 91 -30.93 14.95 11.13
CA ALA A 91 -29.52 15.28 11.32
C ALA A 91 -28.70 14.10 11.90
N VAL A 92 -29.26 13.38 12.89
CA VAL A 92 -28.61 12.18 13.45
C VAL A 92 -28.55 11.03 12.43
N THR A 93 -29.62 10.81 11.67
CA THR A 93 -29.65 9.80 10.59
C THR A 93 -28.60 10.11 9.51
N GLY A 94 -28.50 11.37 9.07
CA GLY A 94 -27.47 11.79 8.12
C GLY A 94 -26.04 11.58 8.64
N PHE A 95 -25.79 11.92 9.91
CA PHE A 95 -24.49 11.68 10.56
C PHE A 95 -24.12 10.19 10.61
N ILE A 96 -25.07 9.31 10.98
CA ILE A 96 -24.86 7.85 11.02
C ILE A 96 -24.58 7.30 9.61
N ILE A 97 -25.33 7.72 8.59
CA ILE A 97 -25.14 7.26 7.20
C ILE A 97 -23.75 7.62 6.70
N VAL A 98 -23.32 8.88 6.83
CA VAL A 98 -22.01 9.31 6.31
C VAL A 98 -20.86 8.70 7.10
N CYS A 99 -20.96 8.59 8.43
CA CYS A 99 -19.94 7.91 9.22
C CYS A 99 -19.87 6.41 8.90
N GLY A 100 -21.02 5.75 8.67
CA GLY A 100 -21.08 4.36 8.23
C GLY A 100 -20.41 4.15 6.86
N ALA A 101 -20.65 5.04 5.91
CA ALA A 101 -19.99 5.03 4.60
C ALA A 101 -18.47 5.24 4.71
N ILE A 102 -18.01 6.18 5.55
CA ILE A 102 -16.58 6.39 5.83
C ILE A 102 -15.95 5.13 6.44
N LEU A 103 -16.58 4.50 7.44
CA LEU A 103 -16.09 3.27 8.06
C LEU A 103 -16.02 2.10 7.07
N PHE A 104 -16.99 2.00 6.15
CA PHE A 104 -17.01 1.00 5.09
C PHE A 104 -15.87 1.21 4.07
N ILE A 105 -15.65 2.45 3.62
CA ILE A 105 -14.56 2.81 2.71
C ILE A 105 -13.19 2.54 3.34
N VAL A 106 -13.00 2.94 4.61
CA VAL A 106 -11.73 2.72 5.33
C VAL A 106 -11.40 1.23 5.44
N ASP A 107 -12.39 0.38 5.75
CA ASP A 107 -12.17 -1.07 5.82
C ASP A 107 -11.91 -1.71 4.45
N LEU A 108 -12.60 -1.29 3.39
CA LEU A 108 -12.37 -1.78 2.03
C LEU A 108 -10.94 -1.43 1.56
N LEU A 109 -10.43 -0.25 1.92
CA LEU A 109 -9.04 0.14 1.70
C LEU A 109 -8.06 -0.71 2.53
N ASP A 110 -8.32 -0.95 3.81
CA ASP A 110 -7.49 -1.81 4.66
C ASP A 110 -7.41 -3.27 4.16
N GLN A 111 -8.53 -3.82 3.69
CA GLN A 111 -8.56 -5.15 3.07
C GLN A 111 -7.75 -5.19 1.76
N SER A 112 -7.87 -4.15 0.92
CA SER A 112 -7.12 -4.02 -0.33
C SER A 112 -5.60 -3.91 -0.10
N ILE A 113 -5.18 -3.10 0.88
CA ILE A 113 -3.76 -2.94 1.24
C ILE A 113 -3.21 -4.26 1.76
N GLN A 114 -3.90 -4.94 2.70
CA GLN A 114 -3.45 -6.23 3.22
C GLN A 114 -3.36 -7.31 2.12
N ARG A 115 -4.24 -7.29 1.13
CA ARG A 115 -4.18 -8.21 -0.01
C ARG A 115 -2.91 -7.97 -0.84
N LEU A 116 -2.64 -6.72 -1.22
CA LEU A 116 -1.45 -6.33 -1.97
C LEU A 116 -0.15 -6.64 -1.20
N GLU A 117 -0.12 -6.45 0.12
CA GLU A 117 1.03 -6.83 0.96
C GLU A 117 1.29 -8.34 0.94
N ARG A 118 0.25 -9.18 1.03
CA ARG A 118 0.37 -10.65 0.98
C ARG A 118 0.81 -11.14 -0.41
N GLU A 119 0.21 -10.63 -1.48
CA GLU A 119 0.58 -10.97 -2.86
C GLU A 119 2.04 -10.56 -3.14
N ARG A 120 2.48 -9.38 -2.66
CA ARG A 120 3.88 -8.94 -2.74
C ARG A 120 4.84 -9.83 -1.94
N GLN A 121 4.46 -10.27 -0.74
CA GLN A 121 5.28 -11.17 0.08
C GLN A 121 5.42 -12.56 -0.56
N ALA A 122 4.34 -13.09 -1.17
CA ALA A 122 4.38 -14.34 -1.91
C ALA A 122 5.35 -14.25 -3.10
N LEU A 123 5.21 -13.22 -3.95
CA LEU A 123 6.11 -13.00 -5.10
C LEU A 123 7.58 -12.80 -4.68
N GLN A 124 7.84 -12.16 -3.54
CA GLN A 124 9.20 -12.03 -2.99
C GLN A 124 9.77 -13.37 -2.50
N LEU A 125 8.94 -14.22 -1.87
CA LEU A 125 9.34 -15.55 -1.44
C LEU A 125 9.62 -16.47 -2.64
N GLU A 126 8.78 -16.41 -3.67
CA GLU A 126 8.95 -17.18 -4.92
C GLU A 126 10.19 -16.76 -5.69
N ARG A 127 10.42 -15.46 -5.90
CA ARG A 127 11.66 -14.96 -6.51
C ARG A 127 12.90 -15.42 -5.73
N ARG A 128 12.88 -15.34 -4.40
CA ARG A 128 14.00 -15.79 -3.57
C ARG A 128 14.23 -17.31 -3.65
N ARG A 129 13.17 -18.12 -3.79
CA ARG A 129 13.29 -19.57 -4.04
C ARG A 129 13.87 -19.86 -5.43
N LEU A 130 13.42 -19.13 -6.45
CA LEU A 130 13.90 -19.22 -7.83
C LEU A 130 15.40 -18.89 -7.90
N GLU A 131 15.81 -17.75 -7.32
CA GLU A 131 17.21 -17.36 -7.20
C GLU A 131 18.07 -18.41 -6.52
N LEU A 132 17.58 -19.01 -5.42
CA LEU A 132 18.31 -20.08 -4.71
C LEU A 132 18.42 -21.36 -5.56
N ALA A 133 17.41 -21.70 -6.35
CA ALA A 133 17.47 -22.82 -7.29
C ALA A 133 18.50 -22.58 -8.41
N PHE A 134 18.47 -21.42 -9.06
CA PHE A 134 19.48 -21.02 -10.06
C PHE A 134 20.90 -21.00 -9.46
N LYS A 135 21.07 -20.48 -8.23
CA LYS A 135 22.36 -20.44 -7.51
C LYS A 135 22.85 -21.80 -7.00
N ALA A 136 21.97 -22.79 -6.87
CA ALA A 136 22.31 -24.16 -6.45
C ALA A 136 22.50 -25.14 -7.63
N ALA A 137 21.92 -24.85 -8.79
CA ALA A 137 22.14 -25.57 -10.04
C ALA A 137 23.29 -24.99 -10.88
N ASP A 138 23.93 -23.91 -10.40
CA ASP A 138 24.92 -23.10 -11.13
C ASP A 138 24.48 -22.73 -12.56
N MET A 139 23.22 -22.31 -12.67
CA MET A 139 22.56 -21.85 -13.89
C MET A 139 22.33 -20.33 -13.83
N GLY A 140 22.79 -19.58 -14.83
CA GLY A 140 22.48 -18.16 -15.00
C GLY A 140 21.62 -17.92 -16.25
N SER A 141 20.75 -16.91 -16.21
CA SER A 141 19.92 -16.51 -17.34
C SER A 141 20.45 -15.27 -18.06
N TRP A 142 20.17 -15.21 -19.36
CA TRP A 142 20.43 -14.07 -20.23
C TRP A 142 19.28 -13.88 -21.21
N GLU A 143 19.01 -12.63 -21.56
CA GLU A 143 17.91 -12.24 -22.44
C GLU A 143 18.38 -11.19 -23.45
N PHE A 144 18.16 -11.45 -24.74
CA PHE A 144 18.14 -10.41 -25.77
C PHE A 144 16.74 -9.81 -25.84
N ARG A 145 16.65 -8.50 -25.62
CA ARG A 145 15.42 -7.71 -25.78
C ARG A 145 15.22 -7.31 -27.25
N PRO A 146 13.97 -7.01 -27.67
CA PRO A 146 13.67 -6.57 -29.04
C PRO A 146 14.33 -5.25 -29.47
N ASP A 147 14.84 -4.45 -28.53
CA ASP A 147 15.63 -3.24 -28.78
C ASP A 147 17.12 -3.50 -29.03
N GLY A 148 17.53 -4.77 -29.10
CA GLY A 148 18.91 -5.22 -29.29
C GLY A 148 19.74 -5.27 -28.00
N GLN A 149 19.18 -4.90 -26.84
CA GLN A 149 19.92 -4.99 -25.58
C GLN A 149 20.06 -6.44 -25.12
N LEU A 150 21.29 -6.90 -24.97
CA LEU A 150 21.60 -8.09 -24.17
C LEU A 150 21.55 -7.72 -22.69
N SER A 151 20.96 -8.58 -21.87
CA SER A 151 21.00 -8.49 -20.41
C SER A 151 21.33 -9.84 -19.79
N TRP A 152 22.07 -9.82 -18.69
CA TRP A 152 22.53 -10.97 -17.91
C TRP A 152 22.03 -10.82 -16.48
N ASP A 153 21.62 -11.92 -15.83
CA ASP A 153 21.32 -11.89 -14.40
C ASP A 153 22.60 -11.95 -13.53
N ASP A 154 22.48 -11.53 -12.27
CA ASP A 154 23.58 -11.53 -11.28
C ASP A 154 24.26 -12.91 -11.14
N ASN A 155 23.56 -14.00 -11.44
CA ASN A 155 24.11 -15.35 -11.35
C ASN A 155 24.93 -15.70 -12.58
N PHE A 156 24.52 -15.28 -13.77
CA PHE A 156 25.31 -15.43 -15.00
C PHE A 156 26.64 -14.68 -14.91
N TYR A 157 26.64 -13.45 -14.38
CA TYR A 157 27.88 -12.71 -14.03
C TYR A 157 28.77 -13.51 -13.07
N ARG A 158 28.20 -14.04 -11.97
CA ARG A 158 28.92 -14.87 -10.98
C ARG A 158 29.56 -16.11 -11.62
N LEU A 159 28.87 -16.75 -12.57
CA LEU A 159 29.31 -17.99 -13.22
C LEU A 159 30.43 -17.75 -14.26
N ILE A 160 30.40 -16.62 -14.97
CA ILE A 160 31.44 -16.25 -15.95
C ILE A 160 32.58 -15.42 -15.34
N GLY A 161 32.53 -15.12 -14.04
CA GLY A 161 33.58 -14.42 -13.29
C GLY A 161 33.66 -12.90 -13.54
N LEU A 162 32.57 -12.27 -13.97
CA LEU A 162 32.50 -10.82 -14.25
C LEU A 162 31.73 -10.06 -13.16
N ASP A 163 31.96 -8.74 -13.06
CA ASP A 163 31.34 -7.89 -12.04
C ASP A 163 30.17 -7.07 -12.63
N PRO A 164 28.91 -7.26 -12.19
CA PRO A 164 27.75 -6.54 -12.74
C PRO A 164 27.78 -5.02 -12.50
N ALA A 165 28.69 -4.51 -11.64
CA ALA A 165 28.91 -3.08 -11.45
C ALA A 165 30.03 -2.50 -12.34
N LYS A 166 30.72 -3.31 -13.15
CA LYS A 166 31.86 -2.90 -13.98
C LYS A 166 31.83 -3.40 -15.42
N ASP A 167 31.38 -4.63 -15.65
CA ASP A 167 31.32 -5.26 -16.97
C ASP A 167 29.91 -5.09 -17.58
N THR A 168 29.83 -4.58 -18.81
CA THR A 168 28.58 -4.47 -19.57
C THR A 168 28.26 -5.80 -20.28
N PRO A 169 26.99 -6.24 -20.36
CA PRO A 169 26.62 -7.40 -21.18
C PRO A 169 26.99 -7.19 -22.64
N SER A 170 27.75 -8.12 -23.23
CA SER A 170 28.07 -8.11 -24.66
C SER A 170 28.29 -9.53 -25.18
N ALA A 171 27.70 -9.83 -26.35
CA ALA A 171 27.90 -11.10 -27.03
C ALA A 171 29.38 -11.30 -27.43
N GLU A 172 30.08 -10.23 -27.83
CA GLU A 172 31.51 -10.24 -28.15
C GLU A 172 32.36 -10.57 -26.91
N ARG A 173 32.01 -9.94 -25.77
CA ARG A 173 32.67 -10.21 -24.48
C ARG A 173 32.48 -11.66 -24.06
N PHE A 174 31.28 -12.21 -24.20
CA PHE A 174 31.00 -13.64 -23.96
C PHE A 174 31.80 -14.55 -24.90
N LEU A 175 31.76 -14.31 -26.22
CA LEU A 175 32.52 -15.07 -27.21
C LEU A 175 34.04 -15.00 -26.98
N SER A 176 34.56 -13.90 -26.41
CA SER A 176 35.98 -13.78 -26.05
C SER A 176 36.41 -14.71 -24.90
N MET A 177 35.47 -15.12 -24.03
CA MET A 177 35.72 -16.04 -22.90
C MET A 177 35.51 -17.52 -23.29
N VAL A 178 34.78 -17.79 -24.37
CA VAL A 178 34.60 -19.15 -24.93
C VAL A 178 35.92 -19.69 -25.50
N HIS A 179 36.16 -21.00 -25.39
CA HIS A 179 37.36 -21.66 -25.91
C HIS A 179 37.51 -21.45 -27.43
N PRO A 180 38.70 -21.16 -27.98
CA PRO A 180 38.86 -20.77 -29.39
C PRO A 180 38.24 -21.72 -30.41
N GLU A 181 38.28 -23.02 -30.14
CA GLU A 181 37.73 -24.07 -31.01
C GLU A 181 36.19 -24.04 -31.08
N ASP A 182 35.51 -23.70 -29.98
CA ASP A 182 34.05 -23.64 -29.90
C ASP A 182 33.47 -22.32 -30.45
N ARG A 183 34.27 -21.24 -30.52
CA ARG A 183 33.80 -19.90 -30.96
C ARG A 183 33.12 -19.93 -32.33
N ALA A 184 33.70 -20.67 -33.28
CA ALA A 184 33.17 -20.78 -34.64
C ALA A 184 31.83 -21.54 -34.70
N ARG A 185 31.64 -22.53 -33.83
CA ARG A 185 30.38 -23.26 -33.68
C ARG A 185 29.32 -22.40 -33.00
N LEU A 186 29.70 -21.69 -31.93
CA LEU A 186 28.79 -20.87 -31.14
C LEU A 186 28.31 -19.63 -31.91
N SER A 187 29.18 -18.95 -32.66
CA SER A 187 28.79 -17.80 -33.49
C SER A 187 27.80 -18.17 -34.60
N ALA A 188 27.98 -19.34 -35.23
CA ALA A 188 27.04 -19.86 -36.23
C ALA A 188 25.64 -20.14 -35.63
N VAL A 189 25.59 -20.69 -34.41
CA VAL A 189 24.34 -20.93 -33.67
C VAL A 189 23.69 -19.62 -33.22
N MET A 190 24.46 -18.65 -32.71
CA MET A 190 23.93 -17.34 -32.33
C MET A 190 23.35 -16.59 -33.54
N ASN A 191 24.03 -16.62 -34.69
CA ASN A 191 23.58 -15.93 -35.90
C ASN A 191 22.27 -16.54 -36.47
N THR A 192 22.15 -17.87 -36.48
CA THR A 192 20.90 -18.54 -36.88
C THR A 192 19.76 -18.32 -35.87
N ALA A 193 20.05 -18.29 -34.57
CA ALA A 193 19.06 -17.97 -33.54
C ALA A 193 18.58 -16.51 -33.58
N TYR A 194 19.41 -15.56 -34.03
CA TYR A 194 19.03 -14.15 -34.17
C TYR A 194 18.09 -13.92 -35.36
N ILE A 195 18.32 -14.63 -36.47
CA ILE A 195 17.51 -14.54 -37.70
C ILE A 195 16.20 -15.32 -37.56
N GLY A 196 16.20 -16.49 -36.91
CA GLY A 196 15.02 -17.36 -36.75
C GLY A 196 13.86 -16.81 -35.89
N ARG A 197 13.86 -15.51 -35.55
CA ARG A 197 12.81 -14.83 -34.77
C ARG A 197 12.23 -13.60 -35.48
N THR A 198 12.75 -13.17 -36.64
CA THR A 198 12.12 -12.09 -37.45
C THR A 198 10.97 -12.56 -38.34
N ASP A 199 10.81 -13.88 -38.47
CA ASP A 199 10.02 -14.51 -39.55
C ASP A 199 8.74 -15.20 -39.00
N ALA A 200 8.16 -14.67 -37.91
CA ALA A 200 6.97 -15.20 -37.22
C ALA A 200 6.07 -14.09 -36.63
#